data_AF-A0A839FBS5-F1
#
_entry.id   AF-A0A839FBS5-F1
#
_cell.length_a   1.000
_cell.length_b   1.000
_cell.length_c   1.000
_cell.angle_alpha   90.00
_cell.angle_beta   90.00
_cell.angle_gamma   90.00
#
_symmetry.space_group_name_H-M   'P 1'
#
loop_
_entity.id
_entity.type
_entity.pdbx_description
1 polymer ?
#
loop_
_entity_poly.entity_id
_entity_poly.type
_entity_poly.pdbx_seq_one_letter_code
_entity_poly.pdbx_strand_id
1 'polypeptide(L)'
;MSAFFSALTVYFLYLMSSVPFIVWAGRSAYAGTISSGSSRPWPGILSTIMRVVLPLLLIFLYAWNVSDGSRSGLPEVETAGTSDWTPYQFLLLPPAFGSIAGYGIGFLMGAKAGKRVL
;
A
#
# COMPACT_ATOMS: atom_id res chain seq x y z
N MET A 1 -15.73 -22.55 15.17
CA MET A 1 -16.55 -21.72 14.25
C MET A 1 -16.29 -20.23 14.44
N SER A 2 -16.21 -19.71 15.68
CA SER A 2 -15.95 -18.28 15.98
C SER A 2 -14.62 -17.73 15.46
N ALA A 3 -13.52 -18.48 15.55
CA ALA A 3 -12.19 -18.02 15.14
C ALA A 3 -12.08 -17.72 13.63
N PHE A 4 -12.73 -18.52 12.79
CA PHE A 4 -12.78 -18.30 11.34
C PHE A 4 -13.53 -17.01 10.99
N PHE A 5 -14.72 -16.81 11.56
CA PHE A 5 -15.49 -15.58 11.35
C PHE A 5 -14.77 -14.35 11.89
N SER A 6 -14.08 -14.47 13.02
CA SER A 6 -13.24 -13.41 13.56
C SER A 6 -12.10 -13.05 12.60
N ALA A 7 -11.36 -14.04 12.09
CA ALA A 7 -10.29 -13.81 11.13
C ALA A 7 -10.81 -13.14 9.85
N LEU A 8 -11.94 -13.62 9.32
CA LEU A 8 -12.57 -13.08 8.11
C LEU A 8 -13.02 -11.63 8.31
N THR A 9 -13.56 -11.31 9.49
CA THR A 9 -13.95 -9.94 9.86
C THR A 9 -12.74 -9.02 9.92
N VAL A 10 -11.62 -9.48 10.51
CA VAL A 10 -10.37 -8.71 10.57
C VAL A 10 -9.83 -8.44 9.17
N TYR A 11 -9.75 -9.46 8.30
CA TYR A 11 -9.34 -9.27 6.90
C TYR A 11 -10.26 -8.32 6.14
N PHE A 12 -11.57 -8.35 6.39
CA PHE A 12 -12.52 -7.47 5.75
C PHE A 12 -12.36 -6.02 6.20
N LEU A 13 -12.22 -5.78 7.51
CA LEU A 13 -11.92 -4.46 8.07
C LEU A 13 -10.59 -3.91 7.54
N TYR A 14 -9.62 -4.79 7.35
CA TYR A 14 -8.32 -4.47 6.80
C TYR A 14 -8.39 -4.11 5.30
N LEU A 15 -9.22 -4.82 4.54
CA LEU A 15 -9.52 -4.46 3.16
C LEU A 15 -10.24 -3.11 3.10
N MET A 16 -11.23 -2.88 3.96
CA MET A 16 -11.97 -1.62 4.04
C MET A 16 -11.05 -0.43 4.35
N SER A 17 -10.08 -0.59 5.25
CA SER A 17 -9.12 0.48 5.57
C SER A 17 -8.19 0.83 4.40
N SER A 18 -8.02 -0.06 3.42
CA SER A 18 -7.28 0.23 2.18
C SER A 18 -8.06 1.07 1.17
N VAL A 19 -9.40 1.06 1.22
CA VAL A 19 -10.28 1.71 0.22
C VAL A 19 -10.02 3.21 0.04
N PRO A 20 -9.87 4.03 1.10
CA PRO A 20 -9.57 5.45 0.93
C PRO A 20 -8.29 5.70 0.13
N PHE A 21 -7.27 4.86 0.32
CA PHE A 21 -5.99 4.96 -0.38
C PHE A 21 -6.10 4.50 -1.83
N ILE A 22 -6.89 3.47 -2.10
CA ILE A 22 -7.23 3.04 -3.48
C ILE A 22 -7.88 4.19 -4.23
N VAL A 23 -8.92 4.79 -3.66
CA VAL A 23 -9.68 5.88 -4.31
C VAL A 23 -8.80 7.11 -4.50
N TRP A 24 -8.07 7.52 -3.46
CA TRP A 24 -7.21 8.70 -3.52
C TRP A 24 -6.07 8.55 -4.55
N ALA A 25 -5.33 7.44 -4.50
CA ALA A 25 -4.23 7.18 -5.42
C ALA A 25 -4.72 7.02 -6.86
N GLY A 26 -5.86 6.33 -7.05
CA GLY A 26 -6.47 6.11 -8.36
C GLY A 26 -6.98 7.39 -9.00
N ARG A 27 -7.78 8.20 -8.28
CA ARG A 27 -8.24 9.49 -8.81
C ARG A 27 -7.08 10.39 -9.20
N SER A 28 -6.06 10.43 -8.35
CA SER A 28 -4.92 11.31 -8.58
C SER A 28 -4.03 10.83 -9.73
N ALA A 29 -3.89 9.52 -9.93
CA ALA A 29 -3.18 8.95 -11.08
C ALA A 29 -3.95 9.21 -12.37
N TYR A 30 -5.26 8.92 -12.36
CA TYR A 30 -6.16 9.16 -13.49
C TYR A 30 -6.12 10.62 -13.96
N ALA A 31 -6.27 11.57 -13.04
CA ALA A 31 -6.22 13.00 -13.34
C ALA A 31 -4.87 13.40 -13.96
N GLY A 32 -3.76 12.94 -13.38
CA GLY A 32 -2.42 13.22 -13.90
C GLY A 32 -2.16 12.59 -15.28
N THR A 33 -2.74 11.42 -15.55
CA THR A 33 -2.62 10.77 -16.87
C THR A 33 -3.39 11.55 -17.95
N ILE A 34 -4.64 11.96 -17.68
CA ILE A 34 -5.46 12.72 -18.63
C ILE A 34 -4.91 14.14 -18.87
N SER A 35 -4.50 14.84 -17.81
CA SER A 35 -4.00 16.21 -17.94
C SER A 35 -2.70 16.32 -18.74
N SER A 36 -1.97 15.21 -18.91
CA SER A 36 -0.68 15.20 -19.61
C SER A 36 -0.79 15.21 -21.13
N GLY A 37 -2.00 15.07 -21.71
CA GLY A 37 -2.32 15.25 -23.14
C GLY A 37 -1.53 14.39 -24.13
N SER A 38 -0.62 13.56 -23.64
CA SER A 38 0.35 12.79 -24.41
C SER A 38 0.47 11.41 -23.77
N SER A 39 0.84 10.43 -24.57
CA SER A 39 1.19 9.08 -24.13
C SER A 39 2.47 9.08 -23.29
N ARG A 40 2.51 9.85 -22.19
CA ARG A 40 3.64 9.83 -21.28
C ARG A 40 3.73 8.42 -20.72
N PRO A 41 4.85 7.73 -20.87
CA PRO A 41 4.95 6.33 -20.49
C PRO A 41 4.79 6.15 -18.97
N TRP A 42 4.87 7.21 -18.16
CA TRP A 42 4.78 7.13 -16.71
C TRP A 42 4.28 8.44 -16.06
N PRO A 43 3.51 8.38 -14.97
CA PRO A 43 3.28 9.53 -14.08
C PRO A 43 4.62 10.05 -13.54
N GLY A 44 4.71 11.35 -13.27
CA GLY A 44 5.98 11.98 -12.86
C GLY A 44 6.66 11.26 -11.71
N ILE A 45 8.00 11.26 -11.70
CA ILE A 45 8.89 10.53 -10.77
C ILE A 45 8.40 10.61 -9.32
N LEU A 46 7.97 11.80 -8.86
CA LEU A 46 7.46 12.02 -7.51
C LEU A 46 6.19 11.20 -7.20
N SER A 47 5.26 11.09 -8.15
CA SER A 47 4.04 10.31 -7.97
C SER A 47 4.36 8.82 -7.85
N THR A 48 5.32 8.32 -8.62
CA THR A 48 5.73 6.92 -8.52
C THR A 48 6.48 6.66 -7.21
N ILE A 49 7.35 7.58 -6.78
CA ILE A 49 8.05 7.45 -5.50
C ILE A 49 7.02 7.35 -4.37
N MET A 50 6.06 8.27 -4.30
CA MET A 50 5.11 8.33 -3.17
C MET A 50 4.07 7.20 -3.18
N ARG A 51 3.69 6.68 -4.35
CA ARG A 51 2.57 5.72 -4.48
C ARG A 51 2.98 4.29 -4.79
N VAL A 52 4.25 4.06 -5.06
CA VAL A 52 4.79 2.72 -5.36
C VAL A 52 6.06 2.45 -4.55
N VAL A 53 7.10 3.28 -4.69
CA VAL A 53 8.40 3.02 -4.04
C VAL A 53 8.30 3.08 -2.53
N LEU A 54 7.70 4.15 -1.98
CA LEU A 54 7.49 4.32 -0.55
C LEU A 54 6.61 3.20 0.03
N PRO A 55 5.44 2.86 -0.56
CA PRO A 55 4.66 1.68 -0.17
C PRO A 55 5.44 0.37 -0.18
N LEU A 56 6.28 0.11 -1.20
CA LEU A 56 7.10 -1.10 -1.26
C LEU A 56 8.14 -1.14 -0.14
N LEU A 57 8.75 0.01 0.18
CA LEU A 57 9.65 0.12 1.33
C LEU A 57 8.94 -0.15 2.66
N LEU A 58 7.70 0.32 2.84
CA LEU A 58 6.92 0.03 4.03
C LEU A 58 6.57 -1.46 4.16
N ILE A 59 6.23 -2.11 3.04
CA ILE A 59 5.99 -3.57 3.01
C ILE A 59 7.27 -4.33 3.33
N PHE A 60 8.40 -3.91 2.75
CA PHE A 60 9.70 -4.53 3.01
C PHE A 60 10.10 -4.37 4.49
N LEU A 61 9.93 -3.18 5.05
CA LEU A 61 10.19 -2.90 6.46
C LEU A 61 9.31 -3.79 7.37
N TYR A 62 8.03 -3.92 7.04
CA TYR A 62 7.13 -4.83 7.77
C TYR A 62 7.61 -6.29 7.69
N ALA A 63 7.92 -6.78 6.50
CA ALA A 63 8.39 -8.16 6.31
C ALA A 63 9.71 -8.42 7.04
N TRP A 64 10.62 -7.43 7.01
CA TRP A 64 11.88 -7.47 7.74
C TRP A 64 11.66 -7.60 9.25
N ASN A 65 10.84 -6.73 9.85
CA ASN A 65 10.56 -6.77 11.29
C ASN A 65 9.83 -8.04 11.74
N VAL A 66 8.92 -8.56 10.92
CA VAL A 66 8.26 -9.85 11.20
C VAL A 66 9.28 -11.00 11.16
N SER A 67 10.24 -10.95 10.23
CA SER A 67 11.28 -11.98 10.13
C SER A 67 12.25 -11.96 11.32
N ASP A 68 12.62 -10.78 11.83
CA ASP A 68 13.48 -10.64 13.01
C ASP A 68 12.77 -11.13 14.28
N GLY A 69 11.48 -10.81 14.46
CA GLY A 69 10.68 -11.32 15.58
C GLY A 69 10.48 -12.84 15.58
N SER A 70 10.58 -13.48 14.41
CA SER A 70 10.54 -14.95 14.28
C SER A 70 11.88 -15.64 14.53
N ARG A 71 13.00 -14.89 14.52
CA ARG A 71 14.36 -15.38 14.80
C ARG A 71 14.74 -15.35 16.28
N SER A 72 14.06 -14.54 17.09
CA SER A 72 14.37 -14.39 18.52
C SER A 72 13.79 -15.54 19.35
N GLY A 73 14.46 -16.70 19.34
CA GLY A 73 14.33 -17.74 20.36
C GLY A 73 15.12 -17.43 21.64
N LEU A 74 15.36 -16.16 21.96
CA LEU A 74 16.11 -15.72 23.13
C LEU A 74 15.15 -15.23 24.22
N PRO A 75 15.40 -15.58 25.49
CA PRO A 75 14.54 -15.22 26.61
C PRO A 75 14.54 -13.70 26.78
N GLU A 76 13.34 -13.11 26.69
CA GLU A 76 12.74 -11.86 27.22
C GLU A 76 13.60 -10.69 27.79
N VAL A 77 14.94 -10.69 27.67
CA VAL A 77 15.85 -9.81 28.42
C VAL A 77 16.59 -8.81 27.50
N GLU A 78 16.47 -8.90 26.18
CA GLU A 78 17.11 -7.95 25.24
C GLU A 78 16.14 -7.23 24.29
N THR A 79 14.88 -7.04 24.68
CA THR A 79 13.94 -6.12 23.98
C THR A 79 14.13 -4.66 24.40
N ALA A 80 15.34 -4.25 24.76
CA ALA A 80 15.67 -2.86 25.12
C ALA A 80 15.70 -1.88 23.91
N GLY A 81 15.32 -2.34 22.71
CA GLY A 81 15.29 -1.53 21.49
C GLY A 81 14.08 -1.77 20.59
N THR A 82 13.14 -2.63 20.96
CA THR A 82 11.91 -2.84 20.19
C THR A 82 10.93 -1.72 20.52
N SER A 83 10.70 -0.82 19.57
CA SER A 83 9.72 0.27 19.69
C SER A 83 8.36 -0.25 20.14
N ASP A 84 7.66 0.48 21.02
CA ASP A 84 6.29 0.17 21.41
C ASP A 84 5.32 0.10 20.21
N TRP A 85 5.73 0.66 19.06
CA TRP A 85 4.97 0.68 17.82
C TRP A 85 5.13 -0.57 16.95
N THR A 86 6.08 -1.45 17.26
CA THR A 86 6.40 -2.64 16.45
C THR A 86 5.17 -3.56 16.23
N PRO A 87 4.32 -3.82 17.23
CA PRO A 87 3.09 -4.61 17.04
C PRO A 87 2.06 -3.97 16.11
N TYR A 88 2.12 -2.65 15.89
CA TYR A 88 1.16 -1.90 15.07
C TYR A 88 1.62 -1.66 13.63
N GLN A 89 2.80 -2.14 13.25
CA GLN A 89 3.36 -1.95 11.90
C GLN A 89 2.47 -2.54 10.79
N PHE A 90 1.66 -3.56 11.10
CA PHE A 90 0.67 -4.09 10.16
C PHE A 90 -0.32 -2.99 9.70
N LEU A 91 -0.57 -1.93 10.48
CA LEU A 91 -1.44 -0.82 10.05
C LEU A 91 -0.88 -0.04 8.86
N LEU A 92 0.40 -0.23 8.50
CA LEU A 92 1.02 0.41 7.34
C LEU A 92 0.69 -0.30 6.01
N LEU A 93 0.25 -1.56 6.05
CA LEU A 93 0.00 -2.31 4.82
C LEU A 93 -1.27 -1.89 4.07
N PRO A 94 -2.43 -1.59 4.70
CA PRO A 94 -3.61 -1.14 3.97
C PRO A 94 -3.37 0.16 3.19
N PRO A 95 -2.71 1.19 3.75
CA PRO A 95 -2.26 2.35 2.99
C PRO A 95 -1.32 1.99 1.83
N ALA A 96 -0.34 1.10 2.07
CA ALA A 96 0.66 0.73 1.07
C ALA A 96 0.03 -0.03 -0.11
N PHE A 97 -0.67 -1.13 0.17
CA PHE A 97 -1.36 -1.93 -0.84
C PHE A 97 -2.45 -1.11 -1.55
N GLY A 98 -3.22 -0.33 -0.80
CA GLY A 98 -4.26 0.52 -1.36
C GLY A 98 -3.69 1.56 -2.32
N SER A 99 -2.58 2.20 -1.96
CA SER A 99 -1.92 3.20 -2.82
C SER A 99 -1.37 2.59 -4.11
N ILE A 100 -0.71 1.42 -4.03
CA ILE A 100 -0.17 0.72 -5.20
C ILE A 100 -1.32 0.30 -6.15
N ALA A 101 -2.34 -0.36 -5.61
CA ALA A 101 -3.48 -0.84 -6.38
C ALA A 101 -4.26 0.32 -7.02
N GLY A 102 -4.57 1.35 -6.23
CA GLY A 102 -5.26 2.54 -6.71
C GLY A 102 -4.49 3.23 -7.82
N TYR A 103 -3.19 3.43 -7.65
CA TYR A 103 -2.32 4.03 -8.66
C TYR A 103 -2.35 3.26 -10.00
N GLY A 104 -2.21 1.94 -9.97
CA GLY A 104 -2.27 1.10 -11.16
C GLY A 104 -3.62 1.20 -11.89
N ILE A 105 -4.73 1.13 -11.14
CA ILE A 105 -6.08 1.26 -11.70
C ILE A 105 -6.28 2.63 -12.36
N GLY A 106 -5.93 3.70 -11.65
CA GLY A 106 -6.10 5.08 -12.14
C GLY A 106 -5.29 5.37 -13.39
N PHE A 107 -4.04 4.91 -13.44
CA PHE A 107 -3.18 5.05 -14.61
C PHE A 107 -3.74 4.31 -15.83
N LEU A 108 -4.13 3.05 -15.68
CA LEU A 108 -4.69 2.25 -16.78
C LEU A 108 -6.00 2.85 -17.32
N MET A 109 -6.89 3.29 -16.41
CA MET A 109 -8.14 3.96 -16.79
C MET A 109 -7.88 5.28 -17.51
N GLY A 110 -6.93 6.09 -17.03
CA GLY A 110 -6.56 7.37 -17.64
C GLY A 110 -5.97 7.18 -19.03
N ALA A 111 -5.07 6.20 -19.19
CA ALA A 111 -4.47 5.87 -20.47
C ALA A 111 -5.49 5.39 -21.50
N LYS A 112 -6.46 4.56 -21.08
CA LYS A 112 -7.58 4.11 -21.93
C LYS A 112 -8.49 5.26 -22.33
N ALA A 113 -8.76 6.19 -21.41
CA ALA A 113 -9.57 7.37 -21.69
C ALA A 113 -8.89 8.32 -22.68
N GLY A 114 -7.60 8.61 -22.49
CA GLY A 114 -6.81 9.46 -23.40
C GLY A 114 -6.77 8.92 -24.83
N LYS A 115 -6.66 7.59 -25.01
CA LYS A 115 -6.70 6.94 -26.34
C LYS A 115 -8.06 6.99 -27.06
N ARG A 116 -9.16 7.32 -26.37
CA ARG A 116 -10.50 7.45 -26.97
C ARG A 116 -10.83 8.88 -27.42
N VAL A 117 -10.04 9.86 -27.00
CA VAL A 117 -10.27 11.29 -27.25
C VAL A 117 -9.40 11.82 -28.40
N LEU A 118 -8.31 11.10 -28.72
CA LEU A 118 -7.48 11.26 -29.92
C LEU A 118 -8.03 10.36 -31.05
#